data_AF-A0A354EV94-F1
#
_entry.id   AF-A0A354EV94-F1
#
_cell.length_a   1.000
_cell.length_b   1.000
_cell.length_c   1.000
_cell.angle_alpha   90.00
_cell.angle_beta   90.00
_cell.angle_gamma   90.00
#
_symmetry.space_group_name_H-M   'P 1'
#
loop_
_entity.id
_entity.type
_entity.pdbx_description
1 polymer ?
#
loop_
_entity_poly.entity_id
_entity_poly.type
_entity_poly.pdbx_seq_one_letter_code
_entity_poly.pdbx_strand_id
1 'polypeptide(L)' 'MSSLQSSALARVKPSATIAVTAQARKLKVEGRDVIGLGAGEPDFDTPDNIKQAAID' A
#
# COMPACT_ATOMS: atom_id res chain seq x y z
N MET A 1 16.18 1.73 18.55
CA MET A 1 15.19 2.80 18.33
C MET A 1 15.92 4.13 18.46
N SER A 2 15.87 4.96 17.42
CA SER A 2 16.65 6.20 17.33
C SER A 2 16.21 7.21 18.40
N SER A 3 17.16 7.96 18.98
CA SER A 3 16.94 8.92 20.07
C SER A 3 16.02 10.10 19.72
N LEU A 4 15.60 10.22 18.47
CA LEU A 4 14.72 11.26 17.95
C LEU A 4 13.25 10.84 17.84
N GLN A 5 12.89 9.60 18.21
CA GLN A 5 11.52 9.10 18.05
C GLN A 5 10.67 9.33 19.31
N SER A 6 9.39 9.68 19.11
CA SER A 6 8.44 9.87 20.20
C SER A 6 8.03 8.56 20.86
N SER A 7 7.67 8.60 22.15
CA SER A 7 7.18 7.44 22.89
C SER A 7 5.86 6.88 22.34
N ALA A 8 5.08 7.71 21.64
CA ALA A 8 3.86 7.28 20.98
C ALA A 8 4.13 6.34 19.81
N LEU A 9 5.18 6.60 19.02
CA LEU A 9 5.53 5.77 17.88
C LEU A 9 5.97 4.36 18.30
N ALA A 10 6.67 4.23 19.44
CA ALA A 10 7.10 2.95 19.98
C ALA A 10 5.95 1.99 20.33
N ARG A 11 4.72 2.50 20.51
CA ARG A 11 3.54 1.67 20.81
C ARG A 11 2.83 1.14 19.56
N VAL A 12 3.10 1.72 18.39
CA VAL A 12 2.45 1.32 17.14
C VAL A 12 3.14 0.08 16.60
N LYS A 13 2.37 -1.00 16.44
CA LYS A 13 2.88 -2.24 15.86
C LYS A 13 3.04 -2.07 14.34
N PRO A 14 4.06 -2.70 13.73
CA PRO A 14 4.17 -2.77 12.28
C PRO A 14 2.91 -3.37 11.65
N SER A 15 2.50 -2.83 10.49
CA SER A 15 1.30 -3.31 9.79
C SER A 15 1.57 -4.63 9.06
N ALA A 16 0.75 -5.64 9.36
CA ALA A 16 0.80 -6.93 8.67
C ALA A 16 0.43 -6.82 7.17
N THR A 17 -0.50 -5.94 6.82
CA THR A 17 -0.93 -5.75 5.41
C THR A 17 0.19 -5.16 4.55
N ILE A 18 0.99 -4.24 5.12
CA ILE A 18 2.17 -3.68 4.45
C ILE A 18 3.24 -4.77 4.26
N ALA A 19 3.47 -5.60 5.27
CA ALA A 19 4.46 -6.68 5.19
C ALA A 19 4.15 -7.68 4.07
N VAL A 20 2.89 -8.15 3.99
CA VAL A 20 2.45 -9.08 2.93
C VAL A 20 2.55 -8.44 1.55
N THR A 21 2.13 -7.17 1.41
CA THR A 21 2.23 -6.43 0.14
C THR A 21 3.68 -6.28 -0.32
N ALA A 22 4.59 -5.95 0.60
CA ALA A 22 6.01 -5.83 0.30
C ALA A 22 6.63 -7.17 -0.17
N GLN A 23 6.26 -8.28 0.49
CA GLN A 23 6.71 -9.60 0.09
C GLN A 23 6.16 -10.01 -1.28
N ALA A 24 4.87 -9.78 -1.54
CA ALA A 24 4.28 -10.04 -2.85
C ALA A 24 4.99 -9.26 -3.98
N ARG A 25 5.33 -7.98 -3.74
CA ARG A 25 6.12 -7.16 -4.69
C ARG A 25 7.52 -7.74 -4.90
N LYS A 26 8.21 -8.18 -3.85
CA LYS A 26 9.52 -8.82 -3.95
C LYS A 26 9.48 -10.08 -4.82
N LEU A 27 8.50 -10.95 -4.59
CA LEU A 27 8.33 -12.18 -5.37
C LEU A 27 8.02 -11.90 -6.85
N LYS A 28 7.24 -10.85 -7.16
CA LYS A 28 7.02 -10.40 -8.54
C LYS A 28 8.32 -9.94 -9.22
N VAL A 29 9.15 -9.18 -8.49
CA VAL A 29 10.46 -8.71 -9.01
C VAL A 29 11.43 -9.87 -9.26
N GLU A 30 11.35 -10.93 -8.45
CA GLU A 30 12.11 -12.18 -8.66
C GLU A 30 11.61 -13.02 -9.85
N GLY A 31 10.62 -12.52 -10.61
CA GLY A 31 10.09 -13.18 -11.81
C GLY A 31 9.04 -14.26 -11.52
N ARG A 32 8.50 -14.31 -10.30
CA ARG A 32 7.41 -15.23 -9.96
C ARG A 32 6.07 -14.64 -10.35
N ASP A 33 5.19 -15.49 -10.87
CA ASP A 33 3.80 -15.13 -11.10
C ASP A 33 3.03 -15.06 -9.77
N VAL A 34 2.51 -13.87 -9.43
CA VAL A 34 1.87 -13.60 -8.13
C VAL A 34 0.58 -12.82 -8.34
N ILE A 35 -0.54 -13.43 -7.93
CA ILE A 35 -1.86 -12.79 -7.92
C ILE A 35 -2.08 -12.11 -6.57
N GLY A 36 -2.25 -10.79 -6.56
CA GLY A 36 -2.43 -9.99 -5.35
C GLY A 36 -3.91 -9.81 -5.01
N LEU A 37 -4.47 -10.70 -4.19
CA LEU A 37 -5.87 -10.61 -3.71
C LEU A 37 -6.03 -9.79 -2.42
N GLY A 38 -5.03 -8.95 -2.10
CA GLY A 38 -4.99 -8.15 -0.88
C GLY A 38 -5.30 -6.66 -1.09
N ALA A 39 -5.62 -6.24 -2.32
CA ALA A 39 -6.02 -4.87 -2.59
C ALA A 39 -7.38 -4.59 -1.93
N GLY A 40 -7.46 -3.50 -1.16
CA GLY A 40 -8.72 -3.04 -0.56
C GLY A 40 -9.42 -1.96 -1.36
N GLU A 41 -8.85 -1.58 -2.51
CA GLU A 41 -9.38 -0.56 -3.41
C GLU A 41 -9.91 -1.21 -4.69
N PRO A 42 -10.93 -0.61 -5.33
CA PRO A 42 -11.41 -1.07 -6.63
C PRO A 42 -10.31 -0.98 -7.69
N ASP A 43 -10.33 -1.90 -8.65
CA ASP A 43 -9.44 -1.93 -9.82
C ASP A 43 -9.89 -1.00 -10.96
N PHE A 44 -10.98 -0.25 -10.74
CA PHE A 44 -11.51 0.71 -11.68
C PHE A 44 -10.85 2.08 -11.49
N ASP A 45 -10.54 2.74 -12.59
CA ASP A 45 -10.11 4.13 -12.56
C ASP A 45 -11.28 5.05 -12.16
N THR A 46 -10.94 6.26 -11.73
CA THR A 46 -11.92 7.31 -11.42
C THR A 46 -12.72 7.68 -12.69
N PRO A 47 -14.05 7.79 -12.62
CA PRO A 47 -14.89 8.22 -13.75
C PRO A 47 -14.49 9.56 -14.37
N ASP A 48 -14.63 9.70 -15.69
CA ASP A 48 -14.18 10.89 -16.43
C ASP A 48 -14.91 12.18 -16.01
N ASN A 49 -16.19 12.09 -15.65
CA ASN A 49 -16.95 13.24 -15.15
C ASN A 49 -16.38 13.78 -13.82
N ILE A 50 -15.81 12.90 -12.98
CA ILE A 50 -15.16 13.29 -11.72
C ILE A 50 -13.77 13.87 -12.01
N LYS A 51 -13.02 13.27 -12.95
CA LYS A 51 -11.71 13.79 -13.37
C LYS A 51 -11.82 15.19 -13.97
N GLN A 52 -12.81 15.42 -14.83
CA GLN A 52 -13.02 16.72 -15.47
C GLN A 52 -13.32 17.80 -14.42
N ALA A 53 -14.22 17.51 -13.48
CA ALA A 53 -14.56 18.43 -12.39
C ALA A 53 -13.40 18.69 -11.40
N ALA A 54 -12.35 17.86 -11.39
CA ALA A 54 -11.16 18.07 -10.56
C ALA A 54 -10.09 18.94 -11.26
N ILE A 55 -10.17 19.06 -12.58
CA ILE A 55 -9.26 19.88 -13.41
C ILE A 55 -9.82 21.29 -13.60
N ASP A 56 -11.14 21.40 -13.77
CA ASP A 56 -11.87 22.67 -13.89
C ASP A 56 -11.84 23.50 -12.60
#